data_AF-A0A8T5K5G4-F1
#
_entry.id   AF-A0A8T5K5G4-F1
#
_cell.length_a   1.000
_cell.length_b   1.000
_cell.length_c   1.000
_cell.angle_alpha   90.00
_cell.angle_beta   90.00
_cell.angle_gamma   90.00
#
_symmetry.space_group_name_H-M   'P 1'
#
loop_
_entity.id
_entity.type
_entity.pdbx_description
1 polymer ?
#
loop_
_entity_poly.entity_id
_entity_poly.type
_entity_poly.pdbx_seq_one_letter_code
_entity_poly.pdbx_strand_id
1 'polypeptide(L)' 'MENMTNVLELLSSIQEDNTVPNNVRTKVQDTISCLKNDGDSVEVSVDKAIQCLDELSNDSNIPMFTRTQLWSAISALESK' A
#
# COMPACT_ATOMS: atom_id res chain seq x y z
N MET A 1 -6.43 10.26 -11.28
CA MET A 1 -6.29 10.87 -9.92
C MET A 1 -7.18 10.20 -8.90
N GLU A 2 -8.43 9.85 -9.23
CA GLU A 2 -9.37 9.17 -8.32
C GLU A 2 -8.82 7.85 -7.75
N ASN A 3 -8.14 7.04 -8.58
CA ASN A 3 -7.52 5.78 -8.15
C ASN A 3 -6.42 5.97 -7.08
N MET A 4 -5.60 7.02 -7.19
CA MET A 4 -4.51 7.27 -6.24
C MET A 4 -5.08 7.64 -4.86
N THR A 5 -6.10 8.50 -4.82
CA THR A 5 -6.77 8.87 -3.57
C THR A 5 -7.39 7.65 -2.90
N ASN A 6 -8.11 6.81 -3.67
CA ASN A 6 -8.72 5.59 -3.15
C ASN A 6 -7.67 4.61 -2.58
N VAL A 7 -6.52 4.48 -3.25
CA VAL A 7 -5.40 3.66 -2.76
C VAL A 7 -4.85 4.24 -1.46
N LEU A 8 -4.63 5.56 -1.38
CA LEU A 8 -4.13 6.20 -0.16
C LEU A 8 -5.09 6.04 1.02
N GLU A 9 -6.40 6.13 0.80
CA GLU A 9 -7.41 5.88 1.84
C GLU A 9 -7.40 4.43 2.30
N LEU A 10 -7.33 3.47 1.36
CA LEU A 10 -7.27 2.04 1.67
C LEU A 10 -6.02 1.69 2.49
N LEU A 11 -4.86 2.20 2.07
CA LEU A 11 -3.60 2.01 2.81
C LEU A 11 -3.65 2.69 4.19
N SER A 12 -4.26 3.87 4.31
CA SER A 12 -4.42 4.54 5.61
C SER A 12 -5.30 3.71 6.56
N SER A 13 -6.38 3.11 6.06
CA SER A 13 -7.21 2.20 6.85
C SER A 13 -6.43 0.98 7.36
N ILE A 14 -5.52 0.42 6.59
CA ILE A 14 -4.65 -0.69 7.02
C ILE A 14 -3.66 -0.20 8.10
N GLN A 15 -3.11 0.99 7.93
CA GLN A 15 -2.15 1.58 8.87
C GLN A 15 -2.79 1.88 10.24
N GLU A 16 -4.07 2.23 10.28
CA GLU A 16 -4.83 2.50 11.52
C GLU A 16 -5.40 1.24 12.18
N ASP A 17 -5.41 0.09 11.48
CA ASP A 17 -5.96 -1.15 12.00
C ASP A 17 -5.04 -1.78 13.07
N ASN A 18 -5.56 -1.91 14.30
CA ASN A 18 -4.81 -2.49 15.42
C ASN A 18 -4.71 -4.02 15.40
N THR A 19 -5.42 -4.68 14.49
CA THR A 19 -5.31 -6.13 14.26
C THR A 19 -4.15 -6.47 13.33
N VAL A 20 -3.58 -5.47 12.66
CA VAL A 20 -2.47 -5.63 11.73
C VAL A 20 -1.13 -5.55 12.47
N PRO A 21 -0.18 -6.48 12.22
CA PRO A 21 1.14 -6.45 12.80
C PRO A 21 1.88 -5.12 12.58
N ASN A 22 2.65 -4.69 13.58
CA ASN A 22 3.29 -3.37 13.56
C ASN A 22 4.25 -3.18 12.37
N ASN A 23 4.98 -4.23 11.98
CA ASN A 23 5.87 -4.22 10.82
C ASN A 23 5.13 -3.88 9.52
N VAL A 24 3.91 -4.39 9.37
CA VAL A 24 3.07 -4.17 8.19
C VAL A 24 2.57 -2.73 8.18
N ARG A 25 2.07 -2.24 9.31
CA ARG A 25 1.60 -0.84 9.43
C ARG A 25 2.71 0.17 9.14
N THR A 26 3.92 -0.08 9.63
CA THR A 26 5.09 0.76 9.32
C THR A 26 5.41 0.76 7.83
N LYS A 27 5.50 -0.41 7.19
CA LYS A 27 5.77 -0.49 5.74
C LYS A 27 4.66 0.15 4.89
N VAL A 28 3.40 0.03 5.31
CA VAL A 28 2.25 0.69 4.66
C VAL A 28 2.37 2.20 4.78
N GLN A 29 2.76 2.72 5.95
CA GLN A 29 3.02 4.14 6.15
C GLN A 29 4.14 4.65 5.24
N ASP A 30 5.24 3.91 5.14
CA ASP A 30 6.36 4.26 4.25
C ASP A 30 5.93 4.28 2.78
N THR A 31 5.05 3.35 2.40
CA THR A 31 4.47 3.30 1.05
C THR A 31 3.59 4.51 0.76
N ILE A 32 2.73 4.92 1.71
CA ILE A 32 1.92 6.14 1.62
C ILE A 32 2.83 7.37 1.45
N SER A 33 3.91 7.46 2.22
CA SER A 33 4.89 8.54 2.11
C SER A 33 5.59 8.54 0.75
N CYS A 34 5.93 7.37 0.20
CA CYS A 34 6.53 7.26 -1.13
C CYS A 34 5.57 7.76 -2.22
N LEU A 35 4.29 7.39 -2.15
CA LEU A 35 3.27 7.82 -3.12
C LEU A 35 2.97 9.32 -3.06
N LYS A 36 3.19 9.96 -1.90
CA LYS A 36 2.99 11.40 -1.68
C LYS A 36 4.24 12.25 -1.97
N ASN A 37 5.39 11.64 -2.23
CA ASN A 37 6.65 12.37 -2.37
C ASN A 37 6.80 12.95 -3.79
N ASP A 38 6.93 14.27 -3.91
CA ASP A 38 7.10 15.00 -5.18
C ASP A 38 8.52 14.88 -5.79
N GLY A 39 9.43 14.15 -5.13
CA GLY A 39 10.82 14.00 -5.59
C GLY A 39 11.02 13.04 -6.76
N ASP A 40 10.18 12.00 -6.87
CA ASP A 40 10.23 10.99 -7.93
C ASP A 40 9.08 11.20 -8.93
N SER A 41 9.24 10.73 -10.17
CA SER A 41 8.13 10.69 -11.12
C SER A 41 7.03 9.75 -10.61
N VAL A 42 5.76 10.10 -10.85
CA VAL A 42 4.60 9.32 -10.42
C VAL A 42 4.72 7.83 -10.76
N GLU A 43 5.20 7.49 -11.96
CA GLU A 43 5.39 6.09 -12.37
C GLU A 43 6.38 5.33 -11.47
N VAL A 44 7.54 5.93 -11.20
CA VAL A 44 8.56 5.33 -10.31
C VAL A 44 8.04 5.18 -8.88
N SER A 45 7.29 6.15 -8.36
CA SER A 45 6.68 6.04 -7.03
C SER A 45 5.64 4.93 -6.95
N VAL A 46 4.85 4.76 -8.02
CA VAL A 46 3.85 3.69 -8.14
C VAL A 46 4.53 2.32 -8.21
N ASP A 47 5.58 2.16 -9.02
CA ASP A 47 6.33 0.91 -9.14
C ASP A 47 6.95 0.49 -7.80
N LYS A 48 7.57 1.43 -7.09
CA LYS A 48 8.11 1.21 -5.74
C LYS A 48 7.01 0.80 -4.76
N ALA A 49 5.85 1.46 -4.82
CA ALA A 49 4.73 1.14 -3.94
C ALA A 49 4.18 -0.27 -4.22
N ILE A 50 3.97 -0.64 -5.47
CA ILE A 50 3.52 -1.99 -5.86
C ILE A 50 4.48 -3.04 -5.32
N GLN A 51 5.79 -2.87 -5.52
CA GLN A 51 6.80 -3.80 -5.01
C GLN A 51 6.73 -3.96 -3.49
N CYS A 52 6.63 -2.84 -2.74
CA CYS A 52 6.51 -2.87 -1.29
C CYS A 52 5.23 -3.59 -0.82
N LEU A 53 4.09 -3.33 -1.46
CA LEU A 53 2.81 -3.94 -1.11
C LEU A 53 2.78 -5.43 -1.47
N ASP A 54 3.41 -5.84 -2.57
CA ASP A 54 3.48 -7.24 -2.96
C ASP A 54 4.32 -8.07 -1.97
N GLU A 55 5.47 -7.53 -1.53
CA GLU A 55 6.26 -8.14 -0.46
C GLU A 55 5.44 -8.32 0.83
N LEU A 56 4.65 -7.31 1.20
CA LEU A 56 3.76 -7.39 2.36
C LEU A 56 2.66 -8.44 2.18
N SER A 57 2.09 -8.52 0.98
CA SER A 57 1.02 -9.47 0.67
C SER A 57 1.47 -10.93 0.80
N ASN A 58 2.77 -11.18 0.67
CA ASN A 58 3.39 -12.48 0.81
C ASN A 58 3.79 -12.83 2.26
N ASP A 59 3.72 -11.90 3.22
CA ASP A 59 4.04 -12.15 4.63
C ASP A 59 3.04 -13.16 5.25
N SER A 60 3.53 -14.22 5.90
CA SER A 60 2.68 -15.22 6.55
C SER A 60 1.92 -14.70 7.78
N ASN A 61 2.35 -13.57 8.35
CA ASN A 61 1.79 -13.01 9.57
C ASN A 61 0.67 -11.99 9.33
N ILE A 62 0.39 -11.60 8.08
CA ILE A 62 -0.70 -10.66 7.79
C ILE A 62 -2.08 -11.34 7.84
N PRO A 63 -3.10 -10.67 8.41
CA PRO A 63 -4.48 -11.13 8.34
C PRO A 63 -4.97 -11.28 6.90
N MET A 64 -5.84 -12.26 6.65
CA MET A 64 -6.39 -12.53 5.31
C MET A 64 -7.12 -11.31 4.74
N PHE A 65 -7.86 -10.57 5.58
CA PHE A 65 -8.56 -9.36 5.16
C PHE A 65 -7.59 -8.29 4.66
N THR A 66 -6.53 -8.02 5.43
CA THR A 66 -5.46 -7.08 5.06
C THR A 66 -4.78 -7.49 3.76
N ARG A 67 -4.55 -8.80 3.56
CA ARG A 67 -4.01 -9.32 2.30
C ARG A 67 -4.91 -8.93 1.12
N THR A 68 -6.21 -9.15 1.21
CA THR A 68 -7.15 -8.76 0.15
C THR A 68 -7.14 -7.25 -0.11
N GLN A 69 -7.03 -6.42 0.93
CA GLN A 69 -6.92 -4.97 0.78
C GLN A 69 -5.62 -4.57 0.05
N LEU A 70 -4.48 -5.19 0.38
CA LEU A 70 -3.21 -4.95 -0.32
C LEU A 70 -3.32 -5.32 -1.80
N TRP A 71 -3.93 -6.47 -2.12
CA TRP A 71 -4.16 -6.91 -3.50
C TRP A 71 -5.04 -5.93 -4.29
N SER A 72 -6.10 -5.41 -3.67
CA SER A 72 -6.94 -4.37 -4.28
C SER A 72 -6.17 -3.08 -4.52
N ALA A 73 -5.30 -2.67 -3.58
CA ALA A 73 -4.44 -1.50 -3.74
C ALA A 73 -3.44 -1.67 -4.90
N ILE A 74 -2.78 -2.83 -4.98
CA ILE A 74 -1.85 -3.15 -6.07
C ILE A 74 -2.56 -3.11 -7.42
N SER A 75 -3.71 -3.78 -7.52
CA SER A 75 -4.49 -3.82 -8.77
C SER A 75 -4.93 -2.42 -9.21
N ALA A 76 -5.28 -1.55 -8.27
CA ALA A 76 -5.67 -0.16 -8.55
C ALA A 76 -4.48 0.73 -8.94
N LEU A 77 -3.27 0.43 -8.45
CA LEU A 77 -2.04 1.09 -8.84
C LEU A 77 -1.55 0.63 -10.23
N GLU A 78 -1.72 -0.65 -10.56
CA GLU A 78 -1.38 -1.22 -11.88
C GLU A 78 -2.38 -0.81 -12.96
N SER A 79 -3.65 -0.65 -12.61
CA SER A 79 -4.70 -0.18 -13.50
C SER A 79 -4.56 1.33 -13.73
N LYS A 80 -3.65 1.70 -14.64
CA LYS A 80 -3.42 3.08 -15.11
C LYS A 80 -4.71 3.83 -15.46
#